data_AF-A0A1B6KYV4-F1
#
_entry.id   AF-A0A1B6KYV4-F1
#
_cell.length_a   1.000
_cell.length_b   1.000
_cell.length_c   1.000
_cell.angle_alpha   90.00
_cell.angle_beta   90.00
_cell.angle_gamma   90.00
#
_symmetry.space_group_name_H-M   'P 1'
#
loop_
_entity.id
_entity.type
_entity.pdbx_description
1 polymer ?
#
loop_
_entity_poly.entity_id
_entity_poly.type
_entity_poly.pdbx_seq_one_letter_code
_entity_poly.pdbx_strand_id
1 'polypeptide(L)'
;MKAGMAAKYPQMSDHFVVWSDTVAPIIVAHEEGGVVLISGTGTNALLINPDGSQSRCGGWGFLLGDEGGAFWIAHKLIKVCIDEQDNFERPPHNYSTDKAWGCVTKYLKIENRFDLLP
;
A
#
# COMPACT_ATOMS: atom_id res chain seq x y z
N MET A 1 -2.26 16.94 -21.06
CA MET A 1 -0.87 16.84 -20.57
C MET A 1 -0.17 18.21 -20.44
N LYS A 2 -0.89 19.30 -20.14
CA LYS A 2 -0.31 20.62 -19.79
C LYS A 2 -0.78 21.08 -18.40
N ALA A 3 -0.89 20.14 -17.45
CA ALA A 3 -1.16 20.46 -16.05
C ALA A 3 -0.04 19.84 -15.22
N GLY A 4 0.40 20.51 -14.16
CA GLY A 4 1.53 20.10 -13.33
C GLY A 4 2.83 20.85 -13.67
N MET A 5 3.98 20.17 -13.56
CA MET A 5 5.32 20.78 -13.66
C MET A 5 5.53 21.60 -14.93
N ALA A 6 5.16 21.08 -16.11
CA ALA A 6 5.37 21.78 -17.38
C ALA A 6 4.57 23.08 -17.50
N ALA A 7 3.42 23.18 -16.83
CA ALA A 7 2.61 24.41 -16.82
C ALA A 7 3.12 25.43 -15.80
N LYS A 8 3.59 24.95 -14.65
CA LYS A 8 4.07 25.80 -13.55
C LYS A 8 5.51 26.28 -13.77
N TYR A 9 6.33 25.49 -14.47
CA TYR A 9 7.76 25.74 -14.71
C TYR A 9 8.12 25.46 -16.19
N PRO A 10 7.70 26.33 -17.12
CA PRO A 10 7.78 26.08 -18.55
C PRO A 10 9.21 26.06 -19.12
N GLN A 11 10.21 26.48 -18.34
CA GLN A 11 11.63 26.52 -18.76
C GLN A 11 12.52 25.58 -17.94
N MET A 12 11.94 24.63 -17.19
CA MET A 12 12.73 23.75 -16.32
C MET A 12 13.47 22.64 -17.07
N SER A 13 12.90 22.12 -18.16
CA SER A 13 13.48 21.06 -18.98
C SER A 13 12.90 21.09 -20.39
N ASP A 14 13.70 20.70 -21.38
CA ASP A 14 13.25 20.50 -22.76
C ASP A 14 12.40 19.23 -22.92
N HIS A 15 12.62 18.23 -22.05
CA HIS A 15 11.94 16.93 -22.10
C HIS A 15 11.53 16.44 -20.70
N PHE A 16 10.39 15.74 -20.63
CA PHE A 16 9.88 15.12 -19.39
C PHE A 16 9.46 13.69 -19.65
N VAL A 17 9.75 12.80 -18.71
CA VAL A 17 9.30 11.41 -18.73
C VAL A 17 8.68 11.08 -17.38
N VAL A 18 7.50 10.46 -17.38
CA VAL A 18 6.80 10.03 -16.16
C VAL A 18 6.72 8.51 -16.17
N TRP A 19 7.13 7.89 -15.07
CA TRP A 19 7.11 6.46 -14.86
C TRP A 19 6.54 6.12 -13.49
N SER A 20 6.18 4.85 -13.29
CA SER A 20 5.84 4.32 -11.97
C SER A 20 7.05 4.41 -11.05
N ASP A 21 6.78 4.66 -9.78
CA ASP A 21 7.67 4.47 -8.63
C ASP A 21 8.40 3.11 -8.62
N THR A 22 7.79 2.06 -9.17
CA THR A 22 8.38 0.71 -9.31
C THR A 22 9.60 0.65 -10.24
N VAL A 23 9.76 1.60 -11.16
CA VAL A 23 10.81 1.51 -12.19
C VAL A 23 12.16 2.02 -11.68
N ALA A 24 12.14 3.09 -10.89
CA ALA A 24 13.38 3.70 -10.39
C ALA A 24 14.24 2.72 -9.55
N PRO A 25 13.68 1.94 -8.60
CA PRO A 25 14.46 0.96 -7.85
C PRO A 25 15.14 -0.10 -8.72
N ILE A 26 14.49 -0.53 -9.81
CA ILE A 26 15.06 -1.52 -10.72
C ILE A 26 16.26 -0.93 -11.46
N ILE A 27 16.07 0.21 -12.13
CA ILE A 27 17.13 0.83 -12.96
C ILE A 27 18.31 1.29 -12.13
N VAL A 28 18.07 1.79 -10.91
CA VAL A 28 19.15 2.18 -9.99
C VAL A 28 19.97 0.97 -9.52
N ALA A 29 19.32 -0.19 -9.37
CA ALA A 29 20.00 -1.40 -8.92
C ALA A 29 20.70 -2.16 -10.06
N HIS A 30 20.12 -2.19 -11.26
CA HIS A 30 20.64 -2.96 -12.39
C HIS A 30 20.14 -2.42 -13.75
N GLU A 31 21.05 -2.27 -14.70
CA GLU A 31 20.75 -1.68 -16.02
C GLU A 31 19.95 -2.62 -16.94
N GLU A 32 20.08 -3.94 -16.78
CA GLU A 32 19.40 -4.94 -17.64
C GLU A 32 18.03 -5.38 -17.10
N GLY A 33 17.45 -4.66 -16.15
CA GLY A 33 16.18 -5.00 -15.52
C GLY A 33 16.32 -5.82 -14.23
N GLY A 34 15.20 -6.34 -13.74
CA GLY A 34 15.10 -7.00 -12.44
C GLY A 34 13.68 -7.04 -11.91
N VAL A 35 13.54 -7.40 -10.64
CA VAL A 35 12.25 -7.43 -9.93
C VAL A 35 12.30 -6.47 -8.75
N VAL A 36 11.24 -5.69 -8.59
CA VAL A 36 10.99 -4.92 -7.37
C VAL A 36 9.73 -5.45 -6.68
N LEU A 37 9.77 -5.46 -5.34
CA LEU A 37 8.61 -5.65 -4.50
C LEU A 37 8.54 -4.48 -3.50
N ILE A 38 7.58 -3.59 -3.69
CA ILE A 38 7.33 -2.46 -2.81
C ILE A 38 6.29 -2.89 -1.76
N SER A 39 6.63 -2.71 -0.48
CA SER A 39 5.67 -2.73 0.62
C SER A 39 5.88 -1.50 1.51
N GLY A 40 5.01 -0.52 1.33
CA GLY A 40 4.97 0.73 2.09
C GLY A 40 3.55 0.96 2.61
N THR A 41 2.98 2.13 2.33
CA THR A 41 1.54 2.36 2.61
C THR A 41 0.66 1.40 1.81
N GLY A 42 0.95 1.27 0.50
CA GLY A 42 0.40 0.24 -0.40
C GLY A 42 1.49 -0.72 -0.87
N THR A 43 1.15 -1.60 -1.83
CA THR A 43 2.11 -2.57 -2.40
C THR A 43 2.05 -2.64 -3.92
N ASN A 44 3.19 -2.97 -4.50
CA ASN A 44 3.30 -3.19 -5.94
C ASN A 44 4.52 -4.07 -6.25
N ALA A 45 4.41 -4.92 -7.26
CA ALA A 45 5.51 -5.72 -7.77
C ALA A 45 5.66 -5.54 -9.27
N LEU A 46 6.88 -5.28 -9.73
CA LEU A 46 7.19 -5.17 -11.16
C LEU A 46 8.42 -6.01 -11.49
N LEU A 47 8.32 -6.77 -12.58
CA LEU A 47 9.42 -7.40 -13.30
C LEU A 47 9.69 -6.59 -14.58
N ILE A 48 10.95 -6.33 -14.86
CA ILE A 48 11.47 -5.90 -16.15
C ILE A 48 12.54 -6.91 -16.58
N ASN A 49 12.34 -7.57 -17.72
CA ASN A 49 13.31 -8.50 -18.29
C ASN A 49 14.40 -7.74 -19.10
N PRO A 50 15.54 -8.38 -19.42
CA PRO A 50 16.59 -7.78 -20.25
C PRO A 50 16.14 -7.38 -21.67
N ASP A 51 15.10 -8.02 -22.21
CA ASP A 51 14.49 -7.63 -23.49
C ASP A 51 13.51 -6.44 -23.38
N GLY A 52 13.35 -5.89 -22.18
CA GLY A 52 12.46 -4.78 -21.85
C GLY A 52 11.00 -5.19 -21.60
N SER A 53 10.64 -6.47 -21.74
CA SER A 53 9.29 -6.95 -21.43
C SER A 53 8.98 -6.83 -19.93
N GLN A 54 7.72 -6.53 -19.60
CA GLN A 54 7.31 -6.22 -18.22
C GLN A 54 6.16 -7.11 -17.75
N SER A 55 6.17 -7.47 -16.48
CA SER A 55 5.04 -8.12 -15.78
C SER A 55 4.81 -7.45 -14.44
N ARG A 56 3.55 -7.18 -14.09
CA ARG A 56 3.17 -6.52 -12.83
C ARG A 56 2.19 -7.38 -12.03
N CYS A 57 2.32 -7.34 -10.71
CA CYS A 57 1.34 -7.91 -9.77
C CYS A 57 1.02 -6.88 -8.67
N GLY A 58 -0.26 -6.73 -8.34
CA GLY A 58 -0.71 -5.71 -7.37
C GLY A 58 -0.71 -4.29 -7.93
N GLY A 59 -0.60 -3.30 -7.03
CA GLY A 59 -0.71 -1.88 -7.38
C GLY A 59 -2.13 -1.42 -7.72
N TRP A 60 -3.16 -2.15 -7.27
CA TRP A 60 -4.57 -1.80 -7.46
C TRP A 60 -5.10 -0.80 -6.44
N GLY A 61 -4.29 -0.46 -5.42
CA GLY A 61 -4.65 0.42 -4.32
C GLY A 61 -5.46 -0.28 -3.24
N PHE A 62 -5.55 0.36 -2.08
CA PHE A 62 -6.06 -0.22 -0.84
C PHE A 62 -7.48 -0.79 -0.90
N LEU A 63 -8.31 -0.34 -1.84
CA LEU A 63 -9.69 -0.81 -1.97
C LEU A 63 -9.76 -2.20 -2.63
N LEU A 64 -8.84 -2.50 -3.56
CA LEU A 64 -8.88 -3.69 -4.41
C LEU A 64 -7.60 -4.54 -4.31
N GLY A 65 -6.66 -4.19 -3.44
CA GLY A 65 -5.39 -4.89 -3.27
C GLY A 65 -4.55 -4.33 -2.12
N ASP A 66 -3.28 -4.01 -2.43
CA ASP A 66 -2.25 -3.61 -1.47
C ASP A 66 -1.96 -4.66 -0.38
N GLU A 67 -2.17 -5.94 -0.69
CA GLU A 67 -1.85 -7.05 0.21
C GLU A 67 -0.39 -6.97 0.67
N GLY A 68 -0.20 -7.10 1.99
CA GLY A 68 1.11 -6.99 2.64
C GLY A 68 1.57 -5.55 2.92
N GLY A 69 0.83 -4.53 2.50
CA GLY A 69 1.12 -3.12 2.77
C GLY A 69 0.61 -2.69 4.13
N ALA A 70 1.08 -1.54 4.62
CA ALA A 70 0.70 -1.02 5.94
C ALA A 70 -0.81 -0.82 6.07
N PHE A 71 -1.49 -0.34 5.03
CA PHE A 71 -2.95 -0.22 5.05
C PHE A 71 -3.62 -1.59 5.20
N TRP A 72 -3.24 -2.56 4.39
CA TRP A 72 -3.83 -3.91 4.44
C TRP A 72 -3.62 -4.57 5.80
N ILE A 73 -2.41 -4.44 6.38
CA ILE A 73 -2.10 -4.97 7.71
C ILE A 73 -2.99 -4.32 8.78
N ALA A 74 -3.07 -2.99 8.80
CA ALA A 74 -3.88 -2.27 9.77
C ALA A 74 -5.38 -2.58 9.61
N HIS A 75 -5.88 -2.61 8.37
CA HIS A 75 -7.25 -2.94 8.06
C HIS A 75 -7.61 -4.36 8.50
N LYS A 76 -6.74 -5.36 8.23
CA LYS A 76 -6.93 -6.74 8.67
C LYS A 76 -6.93 -6.85 10.20
N LEU A 77 -6.02 -6.16 10.88
CA LEU A 77 -5.97 -6.13 12.35
C LEU A 77 -7.28 -5.60 12.96
N ILE A 78 -7.75 -4.46 12.46
CA ILE A 78 -9.00 -3.84 12.91
C ILE A 78 -10.18 -4.78 12.64
N LYS A 79 -10.24 -5.38 11.44
CA LYS A 79 -11.31 -6.32 11.07
C LYS A 79 -11.35 -7.54 11.99
N VAL A 80 -10.20 -8.13 12.33
CA VAL A 80 -10.13 -9.24 13.29
C VAL A 80 -10.66 -8.83 14.67
N CYS A 81 -10.32 -7.63 15.15
CA CYS A 81 -10.83 -7.14 16.43
C CYS A 81 -12.36 -6.94 16.41
N ILE A 82 -12.90 -6.40 15.31
CA ILE A 82 -14.35 -6.20 15.15
C ILE A 82 -15.07 -7.56 15.08
N ASP A 83 -14.54 -8.50 14.30
CA ASP A 83 -15.15 -9.83 14.13
C ASP A 83 -15.23 -10.61 15.44
N GLU A 84 -14.20 -10.51 16.28
CA GLU A 84 -14.21 -11.08 17.62
C GLU A 84 -15.26 -10.40 18.51
N GLN A 85 -15.32 -9.07 18.51
CA GLN A 85 -16.28 -8.30 19.32
C GLN A 85 -17.74 -8.52 18.91
N ASP A 86 -17.99 -8.75 17.63
CA ASP A 86 -19.32 -9.11 17.10
C ASP A 86 -19.62 -10.60 17.25
N ASN A 87 -18.68 -11.38 17.83
CA ASN A 87 -18.78 -12.84 17.95
C ASN A 87 -19.03 -13.52 16.57
N PHE A 88 -18.53 -12.91 15.50
CA PHE A 88 -18.64 -13.39 14.14
C PHE A 88 -17.58 -14.45 13.84
N GLU A 89 -16.32 -14.15 14.18
CA GLU A 89 -15.20 -15.07 14.01
C GLU A 89 -14.18 -14.89 15.14
N ARG A 90 -13.56 -16.00 15.59
CA ARG A 90 -12.50 -15.94 16.60
C ARG A 90 -11.17 -15.56 15.95
N PRO A 91 -10.27 -14.87 16.68
CA PRO A 91 -8.93 -14.60 16.18
C PRO A 91 -8.19 -15.90 15.82
N PRO A 92 -7.40 -15.91 14.73
CA PRO A 92 -6.57 -17.06 14.37
C PRO A 92 -5.71 -17.50 15.56
N HIS A 93 -5.64 -18.82 15.79
CA HIS A 93 -4.89 -19.42 16.89
C HIS A 93 -5.30 -18.95 18.31
N ASN A 94 -6.47 -18.32 18.47
CA ASN A 94 -7.00 -17.83 19.75
C ASN A 94 -6.07 -16.85 20.50
N TYR A 95 -5.32 -16.01 19.78
CA TYR A 95 -4.58 -14.92 20.42
C TYR A 95 -5.54 -13.83 20.93
N SER A 96 -5.21 -13.19 22.05
CA SER A 96 -5.96 -12.02 22.53
C SER A 96 -5.76 -10.82 21.62
N THR A 97 -6.84 -10.13 21.28
CA THR A 97 -6.83 -8.87 20.51
C THR A 97 -6.76 -7.63 21.40
N ASP A 98 -6.79 -7.76 22.74
CA ASP A 98 -6.92 -6.63 23.66
C ASP A 98 -5.85 -5.55 23.46
N LYS A 99 -4.60 -5.97 23.26
CA LYS A 99 -3.48 -5.04 22.99
C LYS A 99 -3.62 -4.36 21.63
N ALA A 100 -4.03 -5.12 20.62
CA ALA A 100 -4.24 -4.58 19.28
C ALA A 100 -5.37 -3.55 19.29
N TRP A 101 -6.51 -3.91 19.90
CA TRP A 101 -7.65 -3.01 20.06
C TRP A 101 -7.28 -1.77 20.87
N GLY A 102 -6.54 -1.92 21.97
CA GLY A 102 -6.03 -0.80 22.77
C GLY A 102 -5.12 0.15 21.99
N CYS A 103 -4.32 -0.36 21.05
CA CYS A 103 -3.54 0.48 20.15
C CYS A 103 -4.43 1.24 19.15
N VAL A 104 -5.43 0.56 18.57
CA VAL A 104 -6.38 1.16 17.62
C VAL A 104 -7.18 2.28 18.28
N THR A 105 -7.79 2.03 19.43
CA THR A 105 -8.60 3.01 20.16
C THR A 105 -7.78 4.24 20.56
N LYS A 106 -6.56 4.02 21.08
CA LYS A 106 -5.63 5.10 21.42
C LYS A 106 -5.21 5.94 20.21
N TYR A 107 -4.88 5.31 19.09
CA TYR A 107 -4.39 6.00 17.90
C TYR A 107 -5.49 6.78 17.19
N LEU A 108 -6.66 6.14 16.98
CA LEU A 108 -7.81 6.75 16.31
C LEU A 108 -8.63 7.66 17.23
N LYS A 109 -8.36 7.65 18.55
CA LYS A 109 -9.09 8.42 19.57
C LYS A 109 -10.58 8.07 19.60
N ILE A 110 -10.86 6.78 19.61
CA ILE A 110 -12.20 6.22 19.69
C ILE A 110 -12.38 5.43 20.98
N GLU A 111 -13.62 5.31 21.45
CA GLU A 111 -13.96 4.55 22.66
C GLU A 111 -14.35 3.11 22.30
N ASN A 112 -15.10 2.94 21.21
CA ASN A 112 -15.66 1.66 20.82
C ASN A 112 -15.75 1.51 19.28
N ARG A 113 -16.14 0.32 18.81
CA ARG A 113 -16.14 0.00 17.38
C ARG A 113 -17.15 0.79 16.54
N PHE A 114 -18.20 1.33 17.15
CA PHE A 114 -19.20 2.11 16.42
C PHE A 114 -18.68 3.48 16.00
N ASP A 115 -17.64 3.99 16.67
CA ASP A 115 -16.98 5.26 16.33
C ASP A 115 -16.18 5.19 15.01
N LEU A 116 -16.02 3.99 14.42
CA LEU A 116 -15.37 3.78 13.12
C LEU A 116 -16.31 4.01 11.94
N LEU A 117 -17.61 4.13 12.18
CA LEU A 117 -18.61 4.33 11.14
C LEU A 117 -18.60 5.80 10.68
N PRO A 118 -18.85 6.06 9.39
CA PRO A 118 -18.88 7.41 8.82
C PRO A 118 -20.04 8.27 9.32
#